data_AF-A0A381SDZ7-F1
#
_entry.id   AF-A0A381SDZ7-F1
#
_cell.length_a   1.000
_cell.length_b   1.000
_cell.length_c   1.000
_cell.angle_alpha   90.00
_cell.angle_beta   90.00
_cell.angle_gamma   90.00
#
_symmetry.space_group_name_H-M   'P 1'
#
loop_
_entity.id
_entity.type
_entity.pdbx_description
1 polymer ?
#
loop_
_entity_poly.entity_id
_entity_poly.type
_entity_poly.pdbx_seq_one_letter_code
_entity_poly.pdbx_strand_id
1 'polypeptide(L)'
;MDEIFNSFNKKNVDYITFVTSLVVVIGIAFFILYNAESTAILIEDYKNSVISVFGPIFLILTPLCFIFVLYLAFSKYGRYKLGGNEAQTEFSTISWMGMLFCGGIGGGIIY
;
A
#
# COMPACT_ATOMS: atom_id res chain seq x y z
N MET A 1 -29.24 7.68 -3.35
CA MET A 1 -28.89 8.33 -2.06
C MET A 1 -28.94 7.31 -0.92
N ASP A 2 -29.93 6.41 -0.95
CA ASP A 2 -30.08 5.32 0.02
C ASP A 2 -28.98 4.24 -0.02
N GLU A 3 -28.38 3.96 -1.19
CA GLU A 3 -27.23 3.04 -1.28
C GLU A 3 -25.96 3.55 -0.57
N ILE A 4 -25.75 4.87 -0.55
CA ILE A 4 -24.63 5.50 0.14
C ILE A 4 -24.81 5.36 1.65
N PHE A 5 -26.03 5.61 2.16
CA PHE A 5 -26.35 5.40 3.58
C PHE A 5 -26.32 3.92 3.98
N ASN A 6 -26.61 3.00 3.06
CA ASN A 6 -26.55 1.57 3.32
C ASN A 6 -25.12 1.00 3.35
N SER A 7 -24.13 1.68 2.75
CA SER A 7 -22.71 1.34 2.96
C SER A 7 -22.24 1.67 4.39
N PHE A 8 -22.84 2.68 5.01
CA PHE A 8 -22.64 3.03 6.42
C PHE A 8 -23.51 2.21 7.39
N ASN A 9 -24.19 1.15 6.92
CA ASN A 9 -24.94 0.25 7.77
C ASN A 9 -23.96 -0.56 8.66
N LYS A 10 -24.27 -0.61 9.96
CA LYS A 10 -23.40 -0.97 11.10
C LYS A 10 -22.77 -2.38 11.04
N LYS A 11 -23.06 -3.17 10.00
CA LYS A 11 -22.65 -4.57 9.84
C LYS A 11 -21.36 -4.78 9.01
N ASN A 12 -20.91 -3.78 8.24
CA ASN A 12 -19.78 -3.95 7.30
C ASN A 12 -18.65 -2.92 7.48
N VAL A 13 -18.77 -1.97 8.40
CA VAL A 13 -17.73 -0.96 8.66
C VAL A 13 -17.06 -1.26 10.00
N ASP A 14 -15.76 -1.53 9.98
CA ASP A 14 -14.95 -1.57 11.19
C ASP A 14 -14.71 -0.14 11.68
N TYR A 15 -15.63 0.32 12.53
CA TYR A 15 -15.60 1.67 13.08
C TYR A 15 -14.37 1.94 13.94
N ILE A 16 -13.74 0.92 14.53
CA ILE A 16 -12.53 1.12 15.35
C ILE A 16 -11.37 1.51 14.44
N THR A 17 -11.14 0.75 13.37
CA THR A 17 -10.10 1.04 12.38
C THR A 17 -10.37 2.36 11.64
N PHE A 18 -11.63 2.63 11.31
CA PHE A 18 -12.02 3.87 10.64
C PHE A 18 -11.81 5.11 11.51
N VAL A 19 -12.28 5.10 12.76
CA VAL A 19 -12.15 6.27 13.64
C VAL A 19 -10.70 6.50 14.06
N THR A 20 -9.94 5.43 14.35
CA THR A 20 -8.52 5.56 14.72
C THR A 20 -7.68 6.17 13.59
N SER A 21 -7.84 5.68 12.35
CA SER A 21 -7.13 6.26 11.19
C SER A 21 -7.54 7.71 10.94
N LEU A 22 -8.83 8.03 11.03
CA LEU A 22 -9.33 9.39 10.83
C LEU A 22 -8.77 10.38 11.88
N VAL A 23 -8.76 9.98 13.15
CA VAL A 23 -8.22 10.82 14.25
C VAL A 23 -6.74 11.08 14.06
N VAL A 24 -5.96 10.08 13.64
CA VAL A 24 -4.51 10.26 13.37
C VAL A 24 -4.30 11.25 12.22
N VAL A 25 -5.04 11.11 11.12
CA VAL A 25 -4.92 12.01 9.95
C VAL A 25 -5.28 13.45 10.33
N ILE A 26 -6.41 13.66 11.02
CA ILE A 26 -6.83 14.99 11.46
C ILE A 26 -5.84 15.58 12.46
N GLY A 27 -5.31 14.78 13.38
CA GLY A 27 -4.32 15.22 14.35
C GLY A 27 -3.04 15.74 13.70
N ILE A 28 -2.52 15.00 12.71
CA ILE A 28 -1.33 15.43 11.94
C ILE A 28 -1.65 16.69 11.12
N ALA A 29 -2.79 16.71 10.42
CA ALA A 29 -3.20 17.86 9.63
C ALA A 29 -3.35 19.14 10.47
N PHE A 30 -3.91 19.02 11.68
CA PHE A 30 -4.04 20.14 12.60
C PHE A 30 -2.69 20.73 13.02
N PHE A 31 -1.71 19.87 13.33
CA PHE A 31 -0.35 20.30 13.67
C PHE A 31 0.33 21.06 12.52
N ILE A 32 0.18 20.56 11.30
CA ILE A 32 0.73 21.19 10.09
C ILE A 32 0.09 22.56 9.85
N LEU A 33 -1.23 22.68 9.98
CA LEU A 33 -1.95 23.94 9.78
C LEU A 33 -1.65 24.99 10.85
N TYR A 34 -1.35 24.56 12.08
CA TYR A 34 -1.01 25.48 13.16
C TYR A 34 0.39 26.07 13.02
N ASN A 35 1.40 25.24 12.76
CA ASN A 35 2.77 25.70 12.56
C ASN A 35 3.53 24.76 11.62
N ALA A 36 3.58 25.14 10.35
CA ALA A 36 4.20 24.35 9.30
C ALA A 36 5.73 24.23 9.47
N GLU A 37 6.41 25.30 9.89
CA GLU A 37 7.87 25.34 9.97
C GLU A 37 8.39 24.43 11.08
N SER A 38 7.83 24.54 12.29
CA SER A 38 8.20 23.66 13.41
C SER A 38 7.84 22.20 13.13
N THR A 39 6.71 21.94 12.48
CA THR A 39 6.30 20.58 12.12
C THR A 39 7.22 19.96 11.07
N ALA A 40 7.71 20.76 10.11
CA ALA A 40 8.66 20.28 9.10
C ALA A 40 9.99 19.82 9.70
N ILE A 41 10.56 20.58 10.65
CA ILE A 41 11.80 20.22 11.35
C ILE A 41 11.62 18.90 12.11
N LEU A 42 10.52 18.78 12.87
CA LEU A 42 10.22 17.54 13.60
C LEU A 42 10.08 16.34 12.66
N ILE A 43 9.34 16.49 11.56
CA ILE A 43 9.18 15.43 10.55
C ILE A 43 10.54 15.03 9.97
N GLU A 44 11.42 16.00 9.69
CA GLU A 44 12.75 15.72 9.16
C GLU A 44 13.62 14.93 10.16
N ASP A 45 13.63 15.32 11.43
CA ASP A 45 14.38 14.63 12.49
C ASP A 45 13.90 13.18 12.67
N TYR A 46 12.58 12.98 12.72
CA TYR A 46 12.00 11.64 12.81
C TYR A 46 12.29 10.82 11.55
N LYS A 47 12.15 11.40 10.36
CA LYS A 47 12.48 10.74 9.10
C LYS A 47 13.94 10.30 9.09
N ASN A 48 14.87 11.16 9.48
CA ASN A 48 16.30 10.83 9.52
C ASN A 48 16.59 9.71 10.54
N SER A 49 15.91 9.72 11.69
CA SER A 49 16.01 8.65 12.70
C SER A 49 15.47 7.31 12.19
N VAL A 50 14.36 7.32 11.44
CA VAL A 50 13.82 6.11 10.82
C VAL A 50 14.77 5.59 9.73
N ILE A 51 15.31 6.47 8.90
CA ILE A 51 16.25 6.09 7.83
C ILE A 51 17.55 5.52 8.41
N SER A 52 18.07 6.06 9.51
CA SER A 52 19.31 5.56 10.10
C SER A 52 19.17 4.12 10.62
N VAL A 53 18.00 3.77 11.14
CA VAL A 53 17.71 2.42 11.66
C VAL A 53 17.26 1.46 10.55
N PHE A 54 16.29 1.88 9.72
CA PHE A 54 15.64 1.00 8.74
C PHE A 54 16.26 1.07 7.34
N GLY A 55 16.98 2.12 6.99
CA GLY A 55 17.57 2.30 5.66
C GLY A 55 18.41 1.11 5.19
N PRO A 56 19.39 0.62 5.97
CA PRO A 56 20.16 -0.57 5.60
C PRO A 56 19.31 -1.83 5.44
N ILE A 57 18.24 -1.97 6.24
CA ILE A 57 17.30 -3.09 6.14
C ILE A 57 16.58 -3.04 4.79
N PHE A 58 16.07 -1.86 4.38
CA PHE A 58 15.42 -1.70 3.08
C PHE A 58 16.37 -1.97 1.90
N LEU A 59 17.64 -1.58 1.99
CA LEU A 59 18.64 -1.82 0.95
C LEU A 59 18.92 -3.32 0.72
N ILE A 60 18.85 -4.14 1.77
CA ILE A 60 19.03 -5.60 1.67
C ILE A 60 17.71 -6.30 1.33
N LEU A 61 16.61 -5.85 1.93
CA LEU A 61 15.30 -6.46 1.74
C LEU A 61 14.80 -6.31 0.30
N THR A 62 15.07 -5.18 -0.35
CA THR A 62 14.66 -4.93 -1.74
C THR A 62 15.19 -5.98 -2.73
N PRO A 63 16.52 -6.21 -2.85
CA PRO A 63 17.04 -7.26 -3.72
C PRO A 63 16.67 -8.66 -3.23
N LEU A 64 16.50 -8.87 -1.91
CA LEU A 64 16.04 -10.15 -1.38
C LEU A 64 14.62 -10.48 -1.85
N CYS A 65 13.68 -9.53 -1.76
CA CYS A 65 12.32 -9.69 -2.27
C CYS A 65 12.32 -9.90 -3.79
N PHE A 66 13.19 -9.20 -4.54
CA PHE A 66 13.33 -9.41 -5.97
C PHE A 66 13.79 -10.83 -6.31
N ILE A 67 14.86 -11.31 -5.64
CA ILE A 67 15.34 -12.69 -5.79
C ILE A 67 14.27 -13.69 -5.37
N PHE A 68 13.52 -13.41 -4.31
CA PHE A 68 12.43 -14.26 -3.85
C PHE A 68 11.32 -14.39 -4.90
N VAL A 69 10.90 -13.29 -5.54
CA VAL A 69 9.91 -13.33 -6.62
C VAL A 69 10.44 -14.08 -7.84
N LEU A 70 11.71 -13.87 -8.22
CA LEU A 70 12.34 -14.65 -9.29
C LEU A 70 12.39 -16.14 -8.95
N TYR A 71 12.72 -16.49 -7.71
CA TYR A 71 12.69 -17.86 -7.23
C TYR A 71 11.27 -18.44 -7.35
N LEU A 72 10.23 -17.71 -6.93
CA LEU A 72 8.86 -18.18 -7.11
C LEU A 72 8.50 -18.39 -8.58
N ALA A 73 8.90 -17.48 -9.47
CA ALA A 73 8.61 -17.56 -10.90
C ALA A 73 9.27 -18.78 -11.57
N PHE A 74 10.52 -19.10 -11.25
CA PHE A 74 11.25 -20.22 -11.87
C PHE A 74 11.14 -21.55 -11.11
N SER A 75 10.76 -21.53 -9.84
CA SER A 75 10.61 -22.74 -9.04
C SER A 75 9.34 -23.54 -9.40
N LYS A 76 9.20 -24.72 -8.80
CA LYS A 76 7.96 -25.51 -8.84
C LYS A 76 6.73 -24.72 -8.37
N TYR A 77 6.93 -23.69 -7.54
CA TYR A 77 5.84 -22.92 -6.95
C TYR A 77 5.14 -22.00 -7.96
N GLY A 78 5.84 -21.53 -8.99
CA GLY A 78 5.27 -20.68 -10.05
C GLY A 78 4.27 -21.41 -10.95
N ARG A 79 4.19 -22.76 -10.87
CA ARG A 79 3.23 -23.56 -11.63
C ARG A 79 1.87 -23.71 -10.94
N TYR A 80 1.75 -23.34 -9.67
CA TYR A 80 0.47 -23.45 -8.96
C TYR A 80 -0.47 -22.33 -9.40
N LYS A 81 -1.70 -22.71 -9.75
CA LYS A 81 -2.78 -21.76 -10.04
C LYS A 81 -3.39 -21.25 -8.73
N LEU A 82 -3.44 -19.93 -8.57
CA LEU A 82 -4.17 -19.28 -7.48
C LEU A 82 -5.67 -19.45 -7.74
N GLY A 83 -6.40 -20.01 -6.77
CA GLY A 83 -7.83 -20.36 -6.92
C GLY A 83 -8.11 -21.84 -7.21
N GLY A 84 -7.08 -22.69 -7.28
CA GLY A 84 -7.23 -24.15 -7.45
C GLY A 84 -7.00 -24.64 -8.88
N ASN A 85 -7.03 -25.95 -9.08
CA ASN A 85 -6.62 -26.59 -10.35
C ASN A 85 -7.57 -26.24 -11.52
N GLU A 86 -8.86 -26.08 -11.22
CA GLU A 86 -9.93 -25.78 -12.19
C GLU A 86 -10.16 -24.26 -12.38
N ALA A 87 -9.39 -23.41 -11.69
CA ALA A 87 -9.51 -21.97 -11.84
C ALA A 87 -9.25 -21.55 -13.29
N GLN A 88 -10.15 -20.73 -13.82
CA GLN A 88 -10.06 -20.11 -15.13
C GLN A 88 -9.69 -18.63 -14.96
N THR A 89 -9.04 -18.06 -15.98
CA THR A 89 -8.70 -16.64 -15.98
C THR A 89 -9.97 -15.80 -16.19
N GLU A 90 -10.28 -14.91 -15.24
CA GLU A 90 -11.42 -13.99 -15.36
C GLU A 90 -11.20 -12.90 -16.42
N PHE A 91 -9.94 -12.52 -16.66
CA PHE A 91 -9.55 -11.47 -17.60
C PHE A 91 -8.58 -12.02 -18.64
N SER A 92 -8.63 -11.48 -19.87
CA SER A 92 -7.65 -11.80 -20.90
C SER A 92 -6.26 -11.29 -20.51
N THR A 93 -5.20 -11.92 -21.02
CA THR A 93 -3.80 -11.55 -20.68
C THR A 93 -3.50 -10.07 -20.92
N ILE A 94 -4.04 -9.50 -22.01
CA ILE A 94 -3.85 -8.08 -22.35
C ILE A 94 -4.57 -7.17 -21.35
N SER A 95 -5.82 -7.49 -21.00
CA SER A 95 -6.58 -6.75 -19.99
C SER A 95 -5.90 -6.84 -18.62
N TRP A 96 -5.40 -8.02 -18.24
CA TRP A 96 -4.67 -8.23 -16.99
C TRP A 96 -3.36 -7.43 -16.93
N MET A 97 -2.58 -7.41 -18.00
CA MET A 97 -1.38 -6.56 -18.07
C MET A 97 -1.73 -5.07 -17.95
N GLY A 98 -2.84 -4.63 -18.57
CA GLY A 98 -3.36 -3.27 -18.41
C GLY A 98 -3.71 -2.93 -16.97
N MET A 99 -4.37 -3.85 -16.25
CA MET A 99 -4.68 -3.66 -14.82
C MET A 99 -3.42 -3.57 -13.96
N LEU A 100 -2.40 -4.38 -14.21
CA LEU A 100 -1.11 -4.28 -13.51
C LEU A 100 -0.43 -2.94 -13.74
N PHE A 101 -0.49 -2.42 -14.96
CA PHE A 101 0.05 -1.10 -15.29
C PHE A 101 -0.70 0.01 -14.54
N CYS A 102 -2.03 0.01 -14.58
CA CYS A 102 -2.86 0.99 -13.85
C CYS A 102 -2.70 0.89 -12.33
N GLY A 103 -2.52 -0.31 -11.77
CA GLY A 103 -2.34 -0.50 -10.33
C GLY A 103 -0.92 -0.20 -9.85
N GLY A 104 0.09 -0.45 -10.69
CA GLY A 104 1.50 -0.26 -10.34
C GLY A 104 2.05 1.13 -10.61
N ILE A 105 1.47 1.87 -11.56
CA ILE A 105 1.94 3.20 -11.94
C ILE A 105 1.14 4.28 -11.22
N GLY A 106 1.81 4.97 -10.31
CA GLY A 106 1.27 6.14 -9.62
C GLY A 106 1.89 7.46 -10.09
N GLY A 107 1.51 8.55 -9.43
CA GLY A 107 2.00 9.91 -9.74
C GLY A 107 3.53 10.08 -9.68
N GLY A 108 4.24 9.17 -9.01
CA GLY A 108 5.71 9.19 -8.89
C GLY A 108 6.49 8.81 -10.15
N ILE A 109 5.84 8.47 -11.28
CA ILE A 109 6.56 8.24 -12.57
C ILE A 109 6.69 9.53 -13.38
N ILE A 110 5.81 10.51 -13.13
CA ILE A 110 5.75 11.78 -13.86
C ILE A 110 6.58 12.88 -13.17
N TYR A 111 7.03 12.63 -11.93
CA TYR A 111 7.72 13.57 -11.04
C TYR A 111 9.10 13.05 -10.67
#